data_AF-A0A925WLL3-F1
#
_entry.id   AF-A0A925WLL3-F1
#
_cell.length_a   1.000
_cell.length_b   1.000
_cell.length_c   1.000
_cell.angle_alpha   90.00
_cell.angle_beta   90.00
_cell.angle_gamma   90.00
#
_symmetry.space_group_name_H-M   'P 1'
#
loop_
_entity.id
_entity.type
_entity.pdbx_description
1 polymer ?
#
loop_
_entity_poly.entity_id
_entity_poly.type
_entity_poly.pdbx_seq_one_letter_code
_entity_poly.pdbx_strand_id
1 'polypeptide(L)'
;DPDAEFRGPFENPHHSWSLRSTLEEYARKVQLAGGTQKLCITEFGWASTEDLDGTPRGFEFANDNTLAEQEQWTIEALDNMDEWDFVWLAFVWNLNYGPQAGWNTDNDNVPYSIIGPNWVNRPVYDALAAWQAAR
;
A
#
# COMPACT_ATOMS: atom_id res chain seq x y z
N ASP A 1 -5.18 -14.82 -0.81
CA ASP A 1 -4.35 -15.54 0.15
C ASP A 1 -5.23 -16.51 0.97
N PRO A 2 -5.02 -17.83 0.87
CA PRO A 2 -5.71 -18.80 1.70
C PRO A 2 -5.30 -18.73 3.18
N ASP A 3 -4.14 -18.18 3.51
CA ASP A 3 -3.56 -18.21 4.85
C ASP A 3 -3.87 -16.94 5.68
N ALA A 4 -4.32 -15.85 5.04
CA ALA A 4 -4.75 -14.62 5.73
C ALA A 4 -5.82 -14.88 6.82
N GLU A 5 -5.58 -14.36 8.02
CA GLU A 5 -6.51 -14.35 9.15
C GLU A 5 -7.67 -13.38 8.93
N PHE A 6 -7.41 -12.21 8.34
CA PHE A 6 -8.44 -11.22 7.99
C PHE A 6 -9.19 -11.63 6.71
N ARG A 7 -10.31 -12.35 6.91
CA ARG A 7 -11.10 -12.91 5.79
C ARG A 7 -12.04 -11.95 5.08
N GLY A 8 -12.23 -10.73 5.60
CA GLY A 8 -13.23 -9.76 5.11
C GLY A 8 -13.25 -9.63 3.58
N PRO A 9 -12.12 -9.25 2.93
CA PRO A 9 -12.02 -9.10 1.48
C PRO A 9 -12.36 -10.35 0.67
N PHE A 10 -12.22 -11.54 1.26
CA PHE A 10 -12.47 -12.81 0.59
C PHE A 10 -13.91 -13.30 0.78
N GLU A 11 -14.52 -13.06 1.94
CA GLU A 11 -15.86 -13.56 2.27
C GLU A 11 -16.99 -12.57 1.96
N ASN A 12 -16.70 -11.27 1.99
CA ASN A 12 -17.67 -10.21 1.68
C ASN A 12 -17.04 -9.18 0.73
N PRO A 13 -16.81 -9.54 -0.54
CA PRO A 13 -16.04 -8.71 -1.46
C PRO A 13 -16.72 -7.34 -1.68
N HIS A 14 -15.98 -6.27 -1.41
CA HIS A 14 -16.40 -4.91 -1.68
C HIS A 14 -15.32 -4.18 -2.50
N HIS A 15 -15.72 -3.50 -3.57
CA HIS A 15 -14.79 -2.85 -4.51
C HIS A 15 -13.86 -1.83 -3.85
N SER A 16 -14.27 -1.20 -2.74
CA SER A 16 -13.45 -0.24 -2.00
C SER A 16 -12.38 -0.87 -1.10
N TRP A 17 -12.27 -2.20 -1.07
CA TRP A 17 -11.30 -2.92 -0.25
C TRP A 17 -10.08 -3.40 -1.05
N SER A 18 -10.07 -3.19 -2.37
CA SER A 18 -8.94 -3.49 -3.23
C SER A 18 -8.53 -2.27 -4.04
N LEU A 19 -7.22 -2.05 -4.16
CA LEU A 19 -6.64 -0.90 -4.84
C LEU A 19 -7.14 -0.79 -6.28
N ARG A 20 -6.97 -1.86 -7.06
CA ARG A 20 -7.35 -1.91 -8.49
C ARG A 20 -8.81 -1.54 -8.70
N SER A 21 -9.73 -2.27 -8.06
CA SER A 21 -11.17 -2.05 -8.26
C SER A 21 -11.60 -0.65 -7.83
N THR A 22 -10.97 -0.10 -6.79
CA THR A 22 -11.19 1.29 -6.37
C THR A 22 -10.79 2.26 -7.48
N LEU A 23 -9.56 2.16 -7.99
CA LEU A 23 -9.04 3.12 -8.96
C LEU A 23 -9.73 3.01 -10.32
N GLU A 24 -10.00 1.79 -10.80
CA GLU A 24 -10.78 1.57 -12.03
C GLU A 24 -12.18 2.20 -11.92
N GLU A 25 -12.84 2.08 -10.77
CA GLU A 25 -14.16 2.68 -10.54
C GLU A 25 -14.11 4.21 -10.53
N TYR A 26 -13.08 4.83 -9.92
CA TYR A 26 -12.91 6.28 -9.99
C TYR A 26 -12.65 6.77 -11.41
N ALA A 27 -11.78 6.09 -12.16
CA ALA A 27 -11.52 6.41 -13.57
C ALA A 27 -12.80 6.31 -14.41
N ARG A 28 -13.59 5.25 -14.20
CA ARG A 28 -14.89 5.06 -14.87
C ARG A 28 -15.89 6.17 -14.53
N LYS A 29 -15.94 6.61 -13.26
CA LYS A 29 -16.82 7.72 -12.84
C LYS A 29 -16.45 9.04 -13.51
N VAL A 30 -15.16 9.35 -13.66
CA VAL A 30 -14.69 10.53 -14.39
C VAL A 30 -15.17 10.47 -15.85
N GLN A 31 -14.98 9.33 -16.51
CA GLN A 31 -15.41 9.14 -17.91
C GLN A 31 -16.93 9.25 -18.07
N LEU A 32 -17.72 8.66 -17.16
CA LEU A 32 -19.18 8.75 -17.19
C LEU A 32 -19.70 10.18 -17.01
N ALA A 33 -18.96 11.02 -16.27
CA ALA A 33 -19.25 12.44 -16.14
C ALA A 33 -18.79 13.26 -17.37
N GLY A 34 -18.21 12.63 -18.39
CA GLY A 34 -17.66 13.28 -19.59
C GLY A 34 -16.26 13.85 -19.40
N GLY A 35 -15.57 13.49 -18.31
CA GLY A 35 -14.21 13.93 -18.02
C GLY A 35 -13.13 13.07 -18.69
N THR A 36 -11.95 13.66 -18.81
CA THR A 36 -10.72 13.01 -19.33
C THR A 36 -9.56 13.10 -18.34
N GLN A 37 -9.83 13.56 -17.11
CA GLN A 37 -8.83 13.73 -16.07
C GLN A 37 -8.28 12.38 -15.64
N LYS A 38 -6.94 12.27 -15.61
CA LYS A 38 -6.25 11.17 -14.96
C LYS A 38 -6.28 11.34 -13.43
N LEU A 39 -6.16 10.23 -12.70
CA LEU A 39 -6.22 10.21 -11.25
C LEU A 39 -4.88 10.65 -10.63
N CYS A 40 -4.97 11.34 -9.49
CA CYS A 40 -3.86 11.61 -8.58
C CYS A 40 -4.06 10.76 -7.31
N ILE A 41 -3.22 9.76 -7.09
CA ILE A 41 -3.29 8.90 -5.91
C ILE A 41 -2.42 9.51 -4.83
N THR A 42 -3.04 10.26 -3.92
CA THR A 42 -2.30 11.05 -2.91
C THR A 42 -1.66 10.21 -1.83
N GLU A 43 -2.18 9.01 -1.55
CA GLU A 43 -1.64 8.08 -0.55
C GLU A 43 -1.99 6.64 -0.96
N PHE A 44 -1.00 5.75 -1.01
CA PHE A 44 -1.20 4.30 -1.06
C PHE A 44 0.00 3.57 -0.48
N GLY A 45 -0.19 2.33 -0.04
CA GLY A 45 0.87 1.46 0.46
C GLY A 45 0.29 0.15 0.97
N TRP A 46 1.18 -0.78 1.34
CA TRP A 46 0.80 -2.02 2.00
C TRP A 46 1.31 -2.01 3.42
N ALA A 47 0.42 -2.21 4.40
CA ALA A 47 0.79 -2.27 5.80
C ALA A 47 1.36 -3.64 6.14
N SER A 48 2.47 -3.67 6.88
CA SER A 48 3.01 -4.89 7.48
C SER A 48 3.49 -4.63 8.90
N THR A 49 3.16 -5.56 9.79
CA THR A 49 3.57 -5.63 11.19
C THR A 49 4.59 -6.74 11.46
N GLU A 50 5.11 -7.42 10.43
CA GLU A 50 5.99 -8.60 10.57
C GLU A 50 7.23 -8.35 11.44
N ASP A 51 7.81 -7.15 11.38
CA ASP A 51 8.98 -6.74 12.16
C ASP A 51 8.64 -5.89 13.40
N LEU A 52 7.36 -5.77 13.77
CA LEU A 52 6.89 -4.97 14.90
C LEU A 52 6.43 -5.86 16.06
N ASP A 53 6.56 -5.36 17.28
CA ASP A 53 6.15 -6.08 18.50
C ASP A 53 4.64 -5.97 18.80
N GLY A 54 3.84 -5.52 17.83
CA GLY A 54 2.40 -5.35 17.99
C GLY A 54 1.70 -4.70 16.79
N THR A 55 0.37 -4.66 16.88
CA THR A 55 -0.50 -4.24 15.78
C THR A 55 -1.51 -3.21 16.29
N PRO A 56 -1.69 -2.07 15.60
CA PRO A 56 -2.70 -1.10 15.98
C PRO A 56 -4.09 -1.72 15.95
N ARG A 57 -4.92 -1.39 16.94
CA ARG A 57 -6.31 -1.86 16.98
C ARG A 57 -7.06 -1.44 15.72
N GLY A 58 -7.68 -2.39 15.01
CA GLY A 58 -8.38 -2.15 13.75
C GLY A 58 -7.49 -2.28 12.49
N PHE A 59 -6.20 -2.57 12.67
CA PHE A 59 -5.22 -2.82 11.62
C PHE A 59 -4.74 -4.27 11.60
N GLU A 60 -5.51 -5.21 12.15
CA GLU A 60 -5.13 -6.62 12.24
C GLU A 60 -4.88 -7.26 10.86
N PHE A 61 -5.48 -6.71 9.79
CA PHE A 61 -5.18 -7.09 8.41
C PHE A 61 -3.70 -6.89 8.01
N ALA A 62 -2.95 -6.05 8.74
CA ALA A 62 -1.51 -5.84 8.50
C ALA A 62 -0.67 -7.04 8.96
N ASN A 63 -1.20 -7.90 9.85
CA ASN A 63 -0.53 -9.14 10.26
C ASN A 63 -0.49 -10.17 9.14
N ASP A 64 -1.40 -10.06 8.17
CA ASP A 64 -1.49 -10.97 7.02
C ASP A 64 -0.54 -10.57 5.88
N ASN A 65 0.26 -9.51 6.06
CA ASN A 65 1.28 -9.14 5.08
C ASN A 65 2.67 -9.29 5.69
N THR A 66 3.52 -10.06 5.01
CA THR A 66 4.97 -10.06 5.24
C THR A 66 5.62 -8.78 4.67
N LEU A 67 6.86 -8.51 5.06
CA LEU A 67 7.68 -7.45 4.46
C LEU A 67 7.96 -7.72 2.97
N ALA A 68 8.05 -8.99 2.57
CA ALA A 68 8.18 -9.39 1.17
C ALA A 68 6.91 -9.08 0.36
N GLU A 69 5.74 -9.28 0.96
CA GLU A 69 4.47 -8.90 0.33
C GLU A 69 4.30 -7.38 0.27
N GLN A 70 4.71 -6.64 1.30
CA GLN A 70 4.76 -5.18 1.25
C GLN A 70 5.59 -4.69 0.06
N GLU A 71 6.75 -5.30 -0.19
CA GLU A 71 7.57 -5.05 -1.38
C GLU A 71 6.82 -5.40 -2.67
N GLN A 72 6.43 -6.67 -2.82
CA GLN A 72 5.85 -7.20 -4.04
C GLN A 72 4.64 -6.39 -4.49
N TRP A 73 3.68 -6.19 -3.58
CA TRP A 73 2.42 -5.54 -3.94
C TRP A 73 2.57 -4.06 -4.21
N THR A 74 3.52 -3.39 -3.54
CA THR A 74 3.81 -1.97 -3.81
C THR A 74 4.39 -1.80 -5.22
N ILE A 75 5.33 -2.65 -5.63
CA ILE A 75 5.92 -2.59 -6.97
C ILE A 75 4.89 -2.98 -8.04
N GLU A 76 4.13 -4.05 -7.81
CA GLU A 76 3.07 -4.47 -8.74
C GLU A 76 2.01 -3.37 -8.90
N ALA A 77 1.66 -2.65 -7.83
CA ALA A 77 0.75 -1.51 -7.92
C ALA A 77 1.30 -0.38 -8.80
N LEU A 78 2.58 -0.05 -8.66
CA LEU A 78 3.23 0.97 -9.47
C LEU A 78 3.28 0.59 -10.95
N ASP A 79 3.69 -0.64 -11.26
CA ASP A 79 3.71 -1.14 -12.65
C ASP A 79 2.30 -1.18 -13.26
N ASN A 80 1.30 -1.60 -12.48
CA ASN A 80 -0.10 -1.56 -12.90
C ASN A 80 -0.58 -0.12 -13.19
N MET A 81 -0.26 0.85 -12.33
CA MET A 81 -0.66 2.25 -12.54
C MET A 81 -0.03 2.84 -13.81
N ASP A 82 1.20 2.42 -14.13
CA ASP A 82 1.89 2.75 -15.39
C ASP A 82 1.18 2.11 -16.59
N GLU A 83 0.83 0.81 -16.51
CA GLU A 83 0.14 0.08 -17.57
C GLU A 83 -1.29 0.60 -17.85
N TRP A 84 -2.05 0.94 -16.81
CA TRP A 84 -3.45 1.33 -16.94
C TRP A 84 -3.66 2.68 -17.61
N ASP A 85 -2.65 3.55 -17.62
CA ASP A 85 -2.63 4.87 -18.26
C ASP A 85 -3.71 5.87 -17.78
N PHE A 86 -4.54 5.53 -16.78
CA PHE A 86 -5.50 6.47 -16.17
C PHE A 86 -4.98 7.14 -14.90
N VAL A 87 -3.76 6.84 -14.45
CA VAL A 87 -3.10 7.48 -13.30
C VAL A 87 -2.07 8.49 -13.81
N TRP A 88 -2.05 9.69 -13.22
CA TRP A 88 -1.06 10.73 -13.55
C TRP A 88 0.04 10.82 -12.50
N LEU A 89 -0.32 10.76 -11.22
CA LEU A 89 0.62 10.85 -10.10
C LEU A 89 0.20 9.85 -9.03
N ALA A 90 1.18 9.23 -8.37
CA ALA A 90 0.96 8.36 -7.23
C ALA A 90 2.04 8.60 -6.17
N PHE A 91 1.64 8.64 -4.90
CA PHE A 91 2.54 8.84 -3.77
C PHE A 91 2.50 7.61 -2.85
N VAL A 92 3.63 6.89 -2.76
CA VAL A 92 3.78 5.80 -1.79
C VAL A 92 3.85 6.40 -0.39
N TRP A 93 2.91 6.01 0.46
CA TRP A 93 2.83 6.38 1.86
C TRP A 93 3.17 5.15 2.73
N ASN A 94 4.21 5.13 3.58
CA ASN A 94 5.07 6.27 3.94
C ASN A 94 6.55 5.92 4.15
N LEU A 95 7.40 6.94 4.05
CA LEU A 95 8.84 6.81 4.20
C LEU A 95 9.26 6.38 5.62
N ASN A 96 8.89 7.18 6.63
CA ASN A 96 9.55 7.15 7.95
C ASN A 96 8.61 7.43 9.14
N TYR A 97 7.31 7.15 9.05
CA TYR A 97 6.41 7.36 10.19
C TYR A 97 6.71 6.39 11.34
N GLY A 98 7.21 5.19 11.02
CA GLY A 98 7.70 4.22 12.01
C GLY A 98 8.71 4.83 13.00
N PRO A 99 9.88 5.31 12.54
CA PRO A 99 10.84 5.96 13.43
C PRO A 99 10.32 7.28 14.00
N GLN A 100 9.52 8.06 13.26
CA GLN A 100 8.95 9.32 13.74
C GLN A 100 7.99 9.13 14.94
N ALA A 101 7.22 8.05 14.92
CA ALA A 101 6.31 7.67 16.01
C ALA A 101 7.01 6.84 17.10
N GLY A 102 8.33 6.64 17.02
CA GLY A 102 9.08 5.82 17.97
C GLY A 102 8.65 4.36 17.99
N TRP A 103 8.22 3.83 16.84
CA TRP A 103 7.71 2.45 16.68
C TRP A 103 6.48 2.15 17.54
N ASN A 104 5.70 3.18 17.88
CA ASN A 104 4.48 3.00 18.67
C ASN A 104 3.47 2.12 17.92
N THR A 105 3.26 0.91 18.44
CA THR A 105 2.35 -0.09 17.86
C THR A 105 0.88 0.30 17.98
N ASP A 106 0.53 1.35 18.72
CA ASP A 106 -0.84 1.90 18.74
C ASP A 106 -1.10 2.90 17.59
N ASN A 107 -0.07 3.27 16.81
CA ASN A 107 -0.18 4.24 15.72
C ASN A 107 -0.38 3.53 14.36
N ASP A 108 -1.50 3.83 13.72
CA ASP A 108 -1.94 3.25 12.45
C ASP A 108 -1.04 3.55 11.25
N ASN A 109 -0.18 4.57 11.32
CA ASN A 109 0.77 4.90 10.27
C ASN A 109 2.07 4.08 10.34
N VAL A 110 2.37 3.49 11.50
CA VAL A 110 3.63 2.76 11.73
C VAL A 110 3.76 1.53 10.80
N PRO A 111 2.72 0.70 10.61
CA PRO A 111 2.81 -0.47 9.71
C PRO A 111 3.13 -0.13 8.25
N TYR A 112 2.83 1.08 7.77
CA TYR A 112 3.09 1.53 6.39
C TYR A 112 4.49 2.12 6.17
N SER A 113 5.28 2.28 7.23
CA SER A 113 6.65 2.80 7.12
C SER A 113 7.51 1.87 6.26
N ILE A 114 8.29 2.40 5.33
CA ILE A 114 9.28 1.62 4.56
C ILE A 114 10.67 1.61 5.20
N ILE A 115 10.84 2.37 6.29
CA ILE A 115 11.95 2.21 7.23
C ILE A 115 11.43 1.42 8.43
N GLY A 116 12.08 0.30 8.75
CA GLY A 116 11.79 -0.59 9.87
C GLY A 116 12.66 -0.33 11.10
N PRO A 117 12.46 -1.10 12.19
CA PRO A 117 13.16 -0.93 13.46
C PRO A 117 14.68 -0.85 13.31
N ASN A 118 15.32 -0.12 14.22
CA ASN A 118 16.77 0.18 14.16
C ASN A 118 17.21 0.91 12.88
N TRP A 119 16.29 1.62 12.20
CA TRP A 119 16.55 2.37 10.97
C TRP A 119 16.99 1.49 9.79
N VAL A 120 16.59 0.22 9.81
CA VAL A 120 16.84 -0.70 8.70
C VAL A 120 15.81 -0.42 7.62
N ASN A 121 16.27 -0.31 6.37
CA ASN A 121 15.36 -0.25 5.22
C ASN A 121 14.56 -1.55 5.14
N ARG A 122 13.23 -1.46 5.08
CA ARG A 122 12.41 -2.62 4.72
C ARG A 122 12.61 -2.94 3.24
N PRO A 123 12.42 -4.19 2.79
CA PRO A 123 12.70 -4.61 1.42
C PRO A 123 12.07 -3.71 0.34
N VAL A 124 10.85 -3.23 0.58
CA VAL A 124 10.16 -2.29 -0.31
C VAL A 124 10.93 -0.99 -0.58
N TYR A 125 11.74 -0.50 0.35
CA TYR A 125 12.58 0.69 0.13
C TYR A 125 13.60 0.45 -0.99
N ASP A 126 14.33 -0.66 -0.90
CA ASP A 126 15.37 -0.99 -1.87
C ASP A 126 14.75 -1.32 -3.23
N ALA A 127 13.58 -1.99 -3.23
CA ALA A 127 12.83 -2.26 -4.46
C ALA A 127 12.34 -0.98 -5.14
N LEU A 128 11.85 0.02 -4.38
CA LEU A 128 11.45 1.31 -4.93
C LEU A 128 12.65 2.05 -5.55
N ALA A 129 13.81 2.01 -4.90
CA ALA A 129 15.03 2.60 -5.44
C ALA A 129 15.45 1.93 -6.76
N ALA A 130 15.38 0.59 -6.83
CA ALA A 130 15.67 -0.15 -8.05
C ALA A 130 14.65 0.10 -9.17
N TRP A 131 13.36 0.10 -8.84
CA TRP A 131 12.25 0.36 -9.77
C TRP A 131 12.36 1.75 -10.41
N GLN A 132 12.75 2.76 -9.61
CA GLN A 132 12.97 4.12 -10.09
C GLN A 132 14.22 4.23 -10.99
N ALA A 133 15.31 3.54 -10.66
CA ALA A 133 16.55 3.57 -11.42
C ALA A 133 16.45 2.88 -12.80
N ALA A 134 15.45 2.01 -13.01
CA ALA A 134 15.27 1.25 -14.24
C ALA A 134 14.47 1.99 -15.33
N ARG A 135 14.02 3.22 -15.07
CA ARG A 135 13.11 4.00 -15.94
C ARG A 135 13.76 5.27 -16.50
#